data_AF-A0A7X6ZQQ2-F1
#
_entry.id   AF-A0A7X6ZQQ2-F1
#
_cell.length_a   1.000
_cell.length_b   1.000
_cell.length_c   1.000
_cell.angle_alpha   90.00
_cell.angle_beta   90.00
_cell.angle_gamma   90.00
#
_symmetry.space_group_name_H-M   'P 1'
#
loop_
_entity.id
_entity.type
_entity.pdbx_description
1 polymer ?
#
loop_
_entity_poly.entity_id
_entity_poly.type
_entity_poly.pdbx_seq_one_letter_code
_entity_poly.pdbx_strand_id
1 'polypeptide(L)'
;DIPMPDPIPKEEIKEPPKPKEAKKVPVVKSDKIIERKTPGEIIKKPQQKKETLKTTDPQLTPDEIKKLLDMEATPSDTTNVPGENERCLYMMKETLYKAWIRPSASNKTAKPAVIEIRLGSSGAVLNRRLVSSSGNAELDDSAMAAAAAVPVFKNLTPGFLKKYKTVTIEFELE
;
A
#
# COMPACT_ATOMS: atom_id res chain seq x y z
N ASP A 1 -26.14 -31.28 62.69
CA ASP A 1 -25.34 -30.08 62.45
C ASP A 1 -24.50 -30.19 61.20
N ILE A 2 -24.88 -29.47 60.16
CA ILE A 2 -24.01 -29.17 59.02
C ILE A 2 -24.03 -27.64 58.93
N PRO A 3 -22.89 -26.94 59.19
CA PRO A 3 -22.87 -25.50 59.12
C PRO A 3 -22.91 -25.03 57.64
N MET A 4 -23.86 -24.15 57.35
CA MET A 4 -23.80 -23.14 56.29
C MET A 4 -23.77 -21.77 56.99
N PRO A 5 -23.41 -20.67 56.32
CA PRO A 5 -22.38 -20.42 55.31
C PRO A 5 -21.48 -19.24 55.73
N ASP A 6 -20.31 -19.05 55.12
CA ASP A 6 -19.74 -17.69 55.02
C ASP A 6 -20.08 -17.11 53.64
N PRO A 7 -20.69 -15.92 53.55
CA PRO A 7 -20.93 -15.25 52.29
C PRO A 7 -19.58 -14.82 51.69
N ILE A 8 -19.27 -15.35 50.51
CA ILE A 8 -18.16 -14.88 49.68
C ILE A 8 -18.37 -13.36 49.46
N PRO A 9 -17.37 -12.51 49.76
CA PRO A 9 -17.44 -11.09 49.46
C PRO A 9 -17.76 -10.86 47.98
N LYS A 10 -18.82 -10.09 47.72
CA LYS A 10 -19.12 -9.60 46.38
C LYS A 10 -17.90 -8.83 45.87
N GLU A 11 -17.27 -9.33 44.80
CA GLU A 11 -16.31 -8.55 44.03
C GLU A 11 -16.98 -7.25 43.61
N GLU A 12 -16.36 -6.15 44.01
CA GLU A 12 -16.73 -4.79 43.67
C GLU A 12 -16.55 -4.61 42.15
N ILE A 13 -17.67 -4.63 41.43
CA ILE A 13 -17.72 -4.30 40.01
C ILE A 13 -17.19 -2.87 39.88
N LYS A 14 -15.99 -2.72 39.33
CA LYS A 14 -15.45 -1.42 38.93
C LYS A 14 -16.41 -0.84 37.89
N GLU A 15 -17.13 0.20 38.28
CA GLU A 15 -18.02 0.95 37.38
C GLU A 15 -17.27 1.42 36.13
N PRO A 16 -17.89 1.36 34.94
CA PRO A 16 -17.33 2.00 33.74
C PRO A 16 -17.25 3.52 33.96
N PRO A 17 -16.17 4.20 33.54
CA PRO A 17 -16.04 5.64 33.74
C PRO A 17 -17.16 6.38 33.01
N LYS A 18 -17.98 7.09 33.80
CA LYS A 18 -19.07 7.95 33.36
C LYS A 18 -18.57 9.00 32.34
N PRO A 19 -19.27 9.24 31.21
CA PRO A 19 -18.92 10.25 30.23
C PRO A 19 -18.88 11.65 30.86
N LYS A 20 -17.74 12.35 30.74
CA LYS A 20 -17.65 13.75 31.15
C LYS A 20 -18.42 14.62 30.16
N GLU A 21 -19.49 15.17 30.69
CA GLU A 21 -20.39 16.17 30.16
C GLU A 21 -19.66 17.40 29.59
N ALA A 22 -20.15 17.89 28.45
CA ALA A 22 -19.63 19.01 27.69
C ALA A 22 -19.58 20.31 28.52
N LYS A 23 -18.43 20.99 28.49
CA LYS A 23 -18.31 22.40 28.88
C LYS A 23 -17.91 23.27 27.69
N LYS A 24 -18.50 24.45 27.69
CA LYS A 24 -18.74 25.38 26.59
C LYS A 24 -17.47 26.09 26.10
N VAL A 25 -17.49 26.39 24.81
CA VAL A 25 -16.57 27.19 23.99
C VAL A 25 -16.37 28.60 24.56
N PRO A 26 -15.16 29.20 24.44
CA PRO A 26 -15.01 30.61 24.16
C PRO A 26 -14.65 30.82 22.69
N VAL A 27 -15.58 31.45 21.98
CA VAL A 27 -15.43 31.99 20.63
C VAL A 27 -14.39 33.11 20.66
N VAL A 28 -13.28 32.98 19.94
CA VAL A 28 -12.43 34.12 19.57
C VAL A 28 -12.74 34.48 18.12
N LYS A 29 -13.48 35.57 17.98
CA LYS A 29 -13.67 36.30 16.72
C LYS A 29 -12.38 37.04 16.40
N SER A 30 -11.85 36.86 15.20
CA SER A 30 -11.00 37.86 14.58
C SER A 30 -11.36 37.94 13.11
N ASP A 31 -12.33 38.82 12.83
CA ASP A 31 -12.61 39.34 11.51
C ASP A 31 -11.35 40.03 10.97
N LYS A 32 -10.76 39.49 9.90
CA LYS A 32 -10.01 40.31 8.96
C LYS A 32 -10.39 39.90 7.54
N ILE A 33 -11.35 40.65 7.04
CA ILE A 33 -11.80 40.75 5.66
C ILE A 33 -10.56 40.99 4.78
N ILE A 34 -10.29 40.10 3.83
CA ILE A 34 -9.48 40.41 2.66
C ILE A 34 -10.42 40.37 1.46
N GLU A 35 -10.63 41.55 0.90
CA GLU A 35 -11.49 41.84 -0.25
C GLU A 35 -11.25 40.88 -1.41
N ARG A 36 -12.36 40.39 -1.97
CA ARG A 36 -12.41 39.85 -3.32
C ARG A 36 -12.21 41.01 -4.30
N LYS A 37 -11.17 40.96 -5.13
CA LYS A 37 -11.08 41.75 -6.37
C LYS A 37 -10.99 40.81 -7.57
N THR A 38 -12.05 40.78 -8.35
CA THR A 38 -12.03 40.59 -9.81
C THR A 38 -12.68 41.84 -10.41
N PRO A 39 -12.59 42.17 -11.72
CA PRO A 39 -11.90 41.50 -12.83
C PRO A 39 -11.05 42.45 -13.71
N GLY A 40 -10.09 41.89 -14.45
CA GLY A 40 -9.56 42.52 -15.66
C GLY A 40 -8.07 42.89 -15.60
N GLU A 41 -7.23 42.12 -16.29
CA GLU A 41 -6.44 42.63 -17.42
C GLU A 41 -5.80 41.44 -18.13
N ILE A 42 -6.21 41.23 -19.38
CA ILE A 42 -5.65 40.19 -20.26
C ILE A 42 -4.26 40.68 -20.68
N ILE A 43 -3.22 40.25 -19.95
CA ILE A 43 -1.84 40.43 -20.40
C ILE A 43 -1.63 39.50 -21.60
N LYS A 44 -1.75 40.08 -22.80
CA LYS A 44 -1.40 39.46 -24.08
C LYS A 44 0.07 39.04 -24.01
N LYS A 45 0.33 37.74 -23.89
CA LYS A 45 1.67 37.18 -24.13
C LYS A 45 2.03 37.42 -25.60
N PRO A 46 3.24 37.92 -25.92
CA PRO A 46 3.70 38.01 -27.30
C PRO A 46 3.71 36.62 -27.94
N GLN A 47 3.03 36.47 -29.07
CA GLN A 47 3.05 35.24 -29.86
C GLN A 47 4.49 34.95 -30.29
N GLN A 48 5.09 33.91 -29.70
CA GLN A 48 6.30 33.31 -30.24
C GLN A 48 5.98 32.79 -31.65
N LYS A 49 6.56 33.47 -32.64
CA LYS A 49 6.62 33.07 -34.04
C LYS A 49 7.15 31.64 -34.10
N LYS A 50 6.29 30.69 -34.45
CA LYS A 50 6.69 29.29 -34.71
C LYS A 50 7.55 29.29 -35.97
N GLU A 51 8.86 29.35 -35.81
CA GLU A 51 9.79 28.95 -36.87
C GLU A 51 9.64 27.44 -37.05
N THR A 52 9.00 27.04 -38.15
CA THR A 52 8.93 25.65 -38.58
C THR A 52 10.34 25.19 -38.93
N LEU A 53 10.97 24.47 -38.01
CA LEU A 53 12.14 23.64 -38.30
C LEU A 53 11.73 22.64 -39.39
N LYS A 54 12.30 22.80 -40.59
CA LYS A 54 12.17 21.80 -41.65
C LYS A 54 13.01 20.60 -41.23
N THR A 55 12.36 19.59 -40.67
CA THR A 55 13.01 18.29 -40.46
C THR A 55 13.18 17.63 -41.82
N THR A 56 14.40 17.67 -42.34
CA THR A 56 14.80 16.88 -43.51
C THR A 56 15.08 15.47 -43.04
N ASP A 57 14.05 14.74 -42.65
CA ASP A 57 14.15 13.28 -42.54
C ASP A 57 13.99 12.69 -43.95
N PRO A 58 14.85 11.74 -44.36
CA PRO A 58 14.62 10.97 -45.58
C PRO A 58 13.27 10.24 -45.46
N GLN A 59 12.27 10.66 -46.23
CA GLN A 59 11.02 9.91 -46.33
C GLN A 59 11.32 8.57 -46.98
N LEU A 60 11.18 7.49 -46.21
CA LEU A 60 11.25 6.13 -46.72
C LEU A 60 10.28 5.99 -47.89
N THR A 61 10.78 5.45 -49.00
CA THR A 61 9.97 5.30 -50.21
C THR A 61 8.83 4.31 -49.97
N PRO A 62 7.67 4.47 -50.64
CA PRO A 62 6.55 3.54 -50.49
C PRO A 62 6.91 2.06 -50.72
N ASP A 63 7.94 1.81 -51.53
CA ASP A 63 8.45 0.47 -51.82
C ASP A 63 9.28 -0.12 -50.66
N GLU A 64 10.04 0.71 -49.92
CA GLU A 64 10.69 0.29 -48.68
C GLU A 64 9.69 0.00 -47.57
N ILE A 65 8.60 0.78 -47.48
CA ILE A 65 7.52 0.52 -46.53
C ILE A 65 6.87 -0.84 -46.81
N LYS A 66 6.59 -1.15 -48.09
CA LYS A 66 6.05 -2.47 -48.48
C LYS A 66 7.02 -3.59 -48.13
N LYS A 67 8.31 -3.42 -48.39
CA LYS A 67 9.33 -4.44 -48.10
C LYS A 67 9.49 -4.72 -46.61
N LEU A 68 9.38 -3.68 -45.77
CA LEU A 68 9.38 -3.81 -44.31
C LEU A 68 8.09 -4.45 -43.76
N LEU A 69 6.96 -4.23 -44.42
CA LEU A 69 5.68 -4.88 -44.08
C LEU A 69 5.64 -6.36 -44.49
N ASP A 70 6.27 -6.69 -45.63
CA ASP A 70 6.33 -8.04 -46.20
C ASP A 70 7.38 -8.93 -45.50
N MET A 71 8.34 -8.32 -44.80
CA MET A 71 9.33 -8.99 -43.96
C MET A 71 8.74 -9.57 -42.66
N GLU A 72 7.43 -9.87 -42.64
CA GLU A 72 6.65 -10.45 -41.54
C GLU A 72 7.37 -10.31 -40.21
N ALA A 73 7.45 -9.07 -39.73
CA ALA A 73 7.80 -8.80 -38.35
C ALA A 73 6.71 -9.49 -37.53
N THR A 74 6.92 -10.77 -37.23
CA THR A 74 6.17 -11.49 -36.22
C THR A 74 6.34 -10.62 -34.99
N PRO A 75 5.28 -9.98 -34.47
CA PRO A 75 5.34 -9.47 -33.12
C PRO A 75 5.47 -10.75 -32.31
N SER A 76 6.70 -11.11 -31.94
CA SER A 76 6.91 -12.04 -30.85
C SER A 76 6.48 -11.28 -29.60
N ASP A 77 5.16 -11.23 -29.45
CA ASP A 77 4.45 -10.42 -28.49
C ASP A 77 4.45 -11.22 -27.20
N THR A 78 5.59 -11.21 -26.55
CA THR A 78 5.62 -11.48 -25.12
C THR A 78 6.19 -10.24 -24.46
N THR A 79 5.53 -9.10 -24.70
CA THR A 79 5.44 -8.10 -23.64
C THR A 79 4.62 -8.76 -22.53
N ASN A 80 5.27 -9.56 -21.68
CA ASN A 80 4.64 -10.17 -20.52
C ASN A 80 4.33 -9.04 -19.52
N VAL A 81 3.22 -8.34 -19.75
CA VAL A 81 2.65 -7.45 -18.75
C VAL A 81 2.26 -8.36 -17.59
N PRO A 82 2.85 -8.16 -16.39
CA PRO A 82 2.54 -9.00 -15.24
C PRO A 82 1.02 -9.08 -15.08
N GLY A 83 0.52 -10.30 -14.91
CA GLY A 83 -0.90 -10.50 -14.70
C GLY A 83 -1.37 -9.69 -13.50
N GLU A 84 -2.64 -9.29 -13.47
CA GLU A 84 -3.19 -8.47 -12.39
C GLU A 84 -2.92 -9.06 -10.98
N ASN A 85 -2.86 -10.40 -10.88
CA ASN A 85 -2.52 -11.08 -9.63
C ASN A 85 -1.06 -10.86 -9.21
N GLU A 86 -0.12 -10.90 -10.15
CA GLU A 86 1.31 -10.69 -9.89
C GLU A 86 1.56 -9.24 -9.49
N ARG A 87 0.87 -8.29 -10.15
CA ARG A 87 0.88 -6.88 -9.77
C ARG A 87 0.42 -6.69 -8.32
N CYS A 88 -0.69 -7.34 -7.93
CA CYS A 88 -1.20 -7.28 -6.56
C CYS A 88 -0.21 -7.88 -5.55
N LEU A 89 0.36 -9.06 -5.83
CA LEU A 89 1.36 -9.70 -4.95
C LEU A 89 2.61 -8.84 -4.79
N TYR A 90 3.10 -8.25 -5.88
CA TYR A 90 4.24 -7.35 -5.85
C TYR A 90 3.95 -6.12 -4.98
N MET A 91 2.78 -5.50 -5.13
CA MET A 91 2.38 -4.36 -4.29
C MET A 91 2.29 -4.71 -2.81
N MET A 92 1.80 -5.93 -2.48
CA MET A 92 1.79 -6.41 -1.10
C MET A 92 3.21 -6.57 -0.55
N LYS A 93 4.09 -7.25 -1.30
CA LYS A 93 5.50 -7.43 -0.92
C LYS A 93 6.17 -6.08 -0.73
N GLU A 94 6.02 -5.16 -1.67
CA GLU A 94 6.59 -3.82 -1.58
C GLU A 94 6.08 -3.05 -0.35
N THR A 95 4.78 -3.11 -0.06
CA THR A 95 4.19 -2.44 1.11
C THR A 95 4.75 -3.00 2.42
N LEU A 96 4.91 -4.33 2.51
CA LEU A 96 5.48 -4.98 3.68
C LEU A 96 6.96 -4.64 3.85
N TYR A 97 7.75 -4.73 2.78
CA TYR A 97 9.19 -4.40 2.83
C TYR A 97 9.44 -2.93 3.11
N LYS A 98 8.53 -2.02 2.72
CA LYS A 98 8.57 -0.60 3.11
C LYS A 98 8.31 -0.39 4.60
N ALA A 99 7.41 -1.18 5.19
CA ALA A 99 7.12 -1.14 6.62
C ALA A 99 8.16 -1.92 7.45
N TRP A 100 8.99 -2.73 6.81
CA TRP A 100 9.93 -3.61 7.48
C TRP A 100 11.19 -2.87 7.92
N ILE A 101 11.39 -2.83 9.24
CA ILE A 101 12.66 -2.40 9.83
C ILE A 101 13.60 -3.60 9.75
N ARG A 102 14.50 -3.58 8.77
CA ARG A 102 15.45 -4.68 8.55
C ARG A 102 16.44 -4.78 9.72
N PRO A 103 16.59 -5.97 10.33
CA PRO A 103 17.63 -6.20 11.32
C PRO A 103 19.02 -6.21 10.67
N SER A 104 20.07 -6.08 11.48
CA SER A 104 21.46 -6.04 11.00
C SER A 104 21.84 -7.28 10.18
N ALA A 105 22.74 -7.12 9.21
CA ALA A 105 23.19 -8.20 8.34
C ALA A 105 23.80 -9.40 9.09
N SER A 106 24.27 -9.20 10.32
CA SER A 106 24.73 -10.27 11.23
C SER A 106 23.62 -11.26 11.62
N ASN A 107 22.36 -10.85 11.51
CA ASN A 107 21.18 -11.70 11.76
C ASN A 107 20.71 -12.45 10.51
N LYS A 108 21.49 -12.42 9.42
CA LYS A 108 21.17 -13.16 8.19
C LYS A 108 21.20 -14.66 8.46
N THR A 109 20.07 -15.29 8.18
CA THR A 109 19.87 -16.74 8.24
C THR A 109 19.78 -17.33 6.84
N ALA A 110 20.09 -18.61 6.71
CA ALA A 110 19.92 -19.34 5.44
C ALA A 110 18.44 -19.59 5.08
N LYS A 111 17.53 -19.44 6.06
CA LYS A 111 16.08 -19.63 5.88
C LYS A 111 15.35 -18.30 6.01
N PRO A 112 14.38 -18.00 5.13
CA PRO A 112 13.53 -16.83 5.28
C PRO A 112 12.53 -17.00 6.42
N ALA A 113 12.09 -15.88 7.00
CA ALA A 113 10.93 -15.86 7.89
C ALA A 113 9.66 -15.83 7.03
N VAL A 114 8.77 -16.81 7.21
CA VAL A 114 7.58 -16.97 6.37
C VAL A 114 6.34 -16.58 7.14
N ILE A 115 5.67 -15.52 6.71
CA ILE A 115 4.47 -15.00 7.35
C ILE A 115 3.27 -15.23 6.44
N GLU A 116 2.22 -15.81 7.01
CA GLU A 116 0.92 -15.90 6.37
C GLU A 116 0.02 -14.76 6.82
N ILE A 117 -0.62 -14.12 5.85
CA ILE A 117 -1.52 -13.00 6.02
C ILE A 117 -2.88 -13.38 5.45
N ARG A 118 -3.92 -13.26 6.28
CA ARG A 118 -5.31 -13.46 5.86
C ARG A 118 -5.95 -12.12 5.53
N LEU A 119 -6.52 -12.01 4.34
CA LEU A 119 -7.11 -10.79 3.80
C LEU A 119 -8.65 -10.84 3.86
N GLY A 120 -9.25 -9.68 4.11
CA GLY A 120 -10.67 -9.42 3.95
C GLY A 120 -11.02 -8.93 2.54
N SER A 121 -12.32 -8.81 2.26
CA SER A 121 -12.84 -8.36 0.96
C SER A 121 -12.48 -6.91 0.59
N SER A 122 -12.04 -6.11 1.57
CA SER A 122 -11.56 -4.73 1.39
C SER A 122 -10.03 -4.61 1.30
N GLY A 123 -9.29 -5.72 1.39
CA GLY A 123 -7.83 -5.71 1.54
C GLY A 123 -7.34 -5.46 2.97
N ALA A 124 -8.25 -5.40 3.95
CA ALA A 124 -7.90 -5.36 5.37
C ALA A 124 -7.26 -6.68 5.83
N VAL A 125 -6.24 -6.59 6.67
CA VAL A 125 -5.60 -7.75 7.28
C VAL A 125 -6.46 -8.26 8.43
N LEU A 126 -7.00 -9.47 8.29
CA LEU A 126 -7.83 -10.13 9.30
C LEU A 126 -6.99 -10.91 10.30
N ASN A 127 -5.92 -11.54 9.82
CA ASN A 127 -5.02 -12.32 10.66
C ASN A 127 -3.61 -12.32 10.06
N ARG A 128 -2.61 -12.54 10.91
CA ARG A 128 -1.20 -12.67 10.55
C ARG A 128 -0.54 -13.68 11.48
N ARG A 129 0.21 -14.62 10.92
CA ARG A 129 0.91 -15.64 11.70
C ARG A 129 2.25 -16.00 11.06
N LEU A 130 3.24 -16.30 11.90
CA LEU A 130 4.49 -16.91 11.47
C LEU A 130 4.23 -18.38 11.16
N VAL A 131 4.48 -18.79 9.91
CA VAL A 131 4.32 -20.18 9.45
C VAL A 131 5.65 -20.93 9.52
N SER A 132 6.74 -20.25 9.18
CA SER A 132 8.09 -20.81 9.32
C SER A 132 9.01 -19.77 9.94
N SER A 133 9.68 -20.17 11.01
CA SER A 133 10.76 -19.40 11.62
C SER A 133 12.01 -19.46 10.72
N SER A 134 12.72 -18.35 10.65
CA SER A 134 14.02 -18.24 10.00
C SER A 134 15.16 -18.88 10.80
N GLY A 135 14.92 -19.19 12.09
CA GLY A 135 15.93 -19.61 13.05
C GLY A 135 16.60 -18.44 13.80
N ASN A 136 16.21 -17.19 13.52
CA ASN A 136 16.64 -16.01 14.27
C ASN A 136 15.41 -15.24 14.78
N ALA A 137 15.29 -15.10 16.10
CA ALA A 137 14.16 -14.45 16.73
C ALA A 137 14.05 -12.96 16.35
N GLU A 138 15.16 -12.23 16.22
CA GLU A 138 15.14 -10.82 15.81
C GLU A 138 14.61 -10.67 14.38
N LEU A 139 14.96 -11.59 13.47
CA LEU A 139 14.44 -11.59 12.11
C LEU A 139 12.93 -11.88 12.09
N ASP A 140 12.50 -12.91 12.80
CA ASP A 140 11.09 -13.30 12.89
C ASP A 140 10.23 -12.19 13.52
N ASP A 141 10.70 -11.58 14.61
CA ASP A 141 10.02 -10.49 15.32
C ASP A 141 9.94 -9.24 14.44
N SER A 142 11.02 -8.89 13.74
CA SER A 142 11.04 -7.76 12.82
C SER A 142 10.06 -7.95 11.66
N ALA A 143 9.96 -9.17 11.11
CA ALA A 143 9.04 -9.51 10.04
C ALA A 143 7.58 -9.47 10.54
N MET A 144 7.31 -10.02 11.73
CA MET A 144 5.99 -9.96 12.36
C MET A 144 5.58 -8.52 12.68
N ALA A 145 6.52 -7.67 13.11
CA ALA A 145 6.30 -6.25 13.32
C ALA A 145 5.96 -5.52 12.01
N ALA A 146 6.64 -5.85 10.90
CA ALA A 146 6.32 -5.31 9.58
C ALA A 146 4.91 -5.68 9.13
N ALA A 147 4.52 -6.94 9.29
CA ALA A 147 3.17 -7.41 9.00
C ALA A 147 2.13 -6.76 9.94
N ALA A 148 2.50 -6.41 11.17
CA ALA A 148 1.64 -5.71 12.10
C ALA A 148 1.44 -4.23 11.77
N ALA A 149 2.45 -3.59 11.20
CA ALA A 149 2.43 -2.18 10.80
C ALA A 149 1.52 -1.91 9.59
N VAL A 150 1.16 -2.95 8.82
CA VAL A 150 0.28 -2.84 7.64
C VAL A 150 -1.11 -3.40 7.97
N PRO A 151 -2.07 -2.56 8.42
CA PRO A 151 -3.42 -3.02 8.75
C PRO A 151 -4.29 -3.28 7.50
N VAL A 152 -4.00 -2.59 6.39
CA VAL A 152 -4.79 -2.65 5.14
C VAL A 152 -3.87 -2.50 3.95
N PHE A 153 -4.01 -3.39 2.97
CA PHE A 153 -3.37 -3.26 1.67
C PHE A 153 -4.25 -2.45 0.74
N LYS A 154 -3.75 -1.28 0.32
CA LYS A 154 -4.42 -0.42 -0.66
C LYS A 154 -4.14 -0.95 -2.07
N ASN A 155 -5.02 -0.64 -3.02
CA ASN A 155 -4.87 -0.93 -4.45
C ASN A 155 -4.89 -2.42 -4.86
N LEU A 156 -5.43 -3.30 -4.00
CA LEU A 156 -5.72 -4.68 -4.39
C LEU A 156 -7.04 -4.76 -5.16
N THR A 157 -7.07 -5.52 -6.24
CA THR A 157 -8.29 -5.70 -7.02
C THR A 157 -9.27 -6.66 -6.33
N PRO A 158 -10.60 -6.45 -6.48
CA PRO A 158 -11.59 -7.35 -5.90
C PRO A 158 -11.48 -8.79 -6.40
N GLY A 159 -11.03 -8.99 -7.66
CA GLY A 159 -10.78 -10.31 -8.22
C GLY A 159 -9.66 -11.06 -7.48
N PHE A 160 -8.57 -10.35 -7.18
CA PHE A 160 -7.48 -10.88 -6.38
C PHE A 160 -7.95 -11.28 -4.98
N LEU A 161 -8.67 -10.38 -4.28
CA LEU A 161 -9.15 -10.63 -2.91
C LEU A 161 -10.14 -11.80 -2.80
N LYS A 162 -10.92 -12.07 -3.87
CA LYS A 162 -11.81 -13.24 -3.93
C LYS A 162 -11.03 -14.54 -4.08
N LYS A 163 -9.94 -14.52 -4.86
CA LYS A 163 -9.12 -15.70 -5.15
C LYS A 163 -8.10 -16.00 -4.05
N TYR A 164 -7.46 -14.96 -3.50
CA TYR A 164 -6.39 -15.07 -2.51
C TYR A 164 -6.84 -14.49 -1.17
N LYS A 165 -7.58 -15.30 -0.41
CA LYS A 165 -7.95 -14.95 0.98
C LYS A 165 -6.78 -15.06 1.94
N THR A 166 -5.77 -15.82 1.57
CA THR A 166 -4.57 -16.09 2.35
C THR A 166 -3.38 -15.96 1.42
N VAL A 167 -2.39 -15.17 1.85
CA VAL A 167 -1.14 -14.93 1.11
C VAL A 167 0.02 -15.19 2.04
N THR A 168 1.03 -15.87 1.52
CA THR A 168 2.27 -16.16 2.23
C THR A 168 3.37 -15.29 1.67
N ILE A 169 4.09 -14.58 2.54
CA ILE A 169 5.19 -13.69 2.18
C ILE A 169 6.44 -14.13 2.94
N GLU A 170 7.54 -14.20 2.20
CA GLU A 170 8.85 -14.56 2.70
C GLU A 170 9.63 -13.27 2.96
N PHE A 171 10.28 -13.20 4.13
CA PHE A 171 11.17 -12.13 4.54
C PHE A 171 12.59 -12.67 4.62
N GLU A 172 13.47 -12.11 3.80
CA GLU A 172 14.87 -12.49 3.72
C GLU A 172 15.76 -11.26 3.66
N LEU A 173 16.97 -11.41 4.20
CA LEU A 173 18.03 -10.42 4.10
C LEU A 173 18.91 -10.79 2.89
N GLU A 174 18.83 -9.99 1.83
CA GLU A 174 19.74 -10.11 0.67
C GLU A 174 21.20 -9.88 1.06
#